data_AF-A0A0A1D4Z7-F1
#
_entry.id   AF-A0A0A1D4Z7-F1
#
_cell.length_a   1.000
_cell.length_b   1.000
_cell.length_c   1.000
_cell.angle_alpha   90.00
_cell.angle_beta   90.00
_cell.angle_gamma   90.00
#
_symmetry.space_group_name_H-M   'P 1'
#
loop_
_entity.id
_entity.type
_entity.pdbx_description
1 polymer ?
#
loop_
_entity_poly.entity_id
_entity_poly.type
_entity_poly.pdbx_seq_one_letter_code
_entity_poly.pdbx_strand_id
1 'polypeptide(L)'
;MAKKSSKSKKSRFGNPAKAAANTGGAHVASLDEARVKRSMETLRRGFALWLSGKHRGDQSIDISLMILDDFIGAYLICDPQADFRSLMPDAVDEVIETAASINPQATFALRSGIRDFIEYLVESALWTGTMHEVMALQETLKQPEWPGLAPGTELNLDSLRPDPDWLDPKEFELSDIFVPELSRELVLGTVRASPLWKNAEALLMWIGGGKSLTAKSRIFKKDQPAAFAALSHSGGGSLDVARRSSATADELEDDLITRFNLYWGLLVESGLIEFKNNRVLVSSKGAGCLADAERMALAVGDLLDHFIFNSTLAGSEPGQLDDWHLDMTSFLVQCASETPPKAAMLISALESPETAHPDLLEMAKNVRLWAMEGLVTVDERIEVPPAYRVDVAEMFKEDFTVKVIGPGAGTNTNDLLTGI
;
A
#
# COMPACT_ATOMS: atom_id res chain seq x y z
N MET A 1 7.56 -52.05 41.36
CA MET A 1 7.13 -52.02 42.78
C MET A 1 7.67 -50.77 43.45
N ALA A 2 6.79 -49.84 43.83
CA ALA A 2 6.95 -48.97 45.01
C ALA A 2 5.68 -48.13 45.14
N LYS A 3 4.78 -48.56 46.03
CA LYS A 3 3.57 -47.85 46.45
C LYS A 3 3.96 -46.64 47.31
N LYS A 4 3.35 -45.49 47.07
CA LYS A 4 3.04 -44.52 48.15
C LYS A 4 1.65 -43.93 47.95
N SER A 5 0.71 -44.43 48.75
CA SER A 5 -0.49 -43.71 49.16
C SER A 5 -0.18 -42.97 50.46
N SER A 6 -0.68 -41.74 50.61
CA SER A 6 -1.64 -41.43 51.67
C SER A 6 -2.22 -40.03 51.45
N LYS A 7 -3.56 -39.97 51.51
CA LYS A 7 -4.34 -38.73 51.57
C LYS A 7 -4.24 -38.19 52.99
N SER A 8 -4.05 -36.88 53.15
CA SER A 8 -4.53 -36.15 54.32
C SER A 8 -5.41 -35.00 53.85
N LYS A 9 -6.73 -35.19 53.97
CA LYS A 9 -7.73 -34.13 53.87
C LYS A 9 -7.67 -33.37 55.19
N LYS A 10 -7.08 -32.17 55.20
CA LYS A 10 -7.23 -31.23 56.31
C LYS A 10 -8.27 -30.18 55.94
N SER A 11 -9.44 -30.35 56.54
CA SER A 11 -10.50 -29.35 56.71
C SER A 11 -9.90 -28.00 57.07
N ARG A 12 -10.24 -26.99 56.27
CA ARG A 12 -10.34 -25.60 56.71
C ARG A 12 -11.65 -25.06 56.16
N PHE A 13 -12.73 -25.34 56.88
CA PHE A 13 -13.87 -24.43 56.92
C PHE A 13 -13.37 -23.10 57.51
N GLY A 14 -12.79 -22.28 56.63
CA GLY A 14 -12.56 -20.88 56.89
C GLY A 14 -13.91 -20.19 56.92
N ASN A 15 -14.17 -19.51 58.03
CA ASN A 15 -15.36 -18.71 58.28
C ASN A 15 -15.74 -17.88 57.03
N PRO A 16 -16.91 -18.10 56.38
CA PRO A 16 -17.29 -17.39 55.16
C PRO A 16 -17.40 -15.86 55.34
N ALA A 17 -17.54 -15.39 56.59
CA ALA A 17 -17.52 -13.96 56.90
C ALA A 17 -16.13 -13.30 56.75
N LYS A 18 -15.03 -14.05 56.73
CA LYS A 18 -13.67 -13.49 56.50
C LYS A 18 -13.19 -13.60 55.05
N ALA A 19 -13.81 -14.44 54.22
CA ALA A 19 -13.51 -14.50 52.78
C ALA A 19 -14.18 -13.34 51.99
N ALA A 20 -15.29 -12.81 52.48
CA ALA A 20 -15.96 -11.64 51.90
C ALA A 20 -15.24 -10.30 52.19
N ALA A 21 -14.40 -10.23 53.22
CA ALA A 21 -13.70 -9.00 53.59
C ALA A 21 -12.40 -8.77 52.77
N ASN A 22 -11.81 -9.82 52.19
CA ASN A 22 -10.58 -9.73 51.38
C ASN A 22 -10.83 -9.78 49.85
N THR A 23 -12.09 -9.81 49.42
CA THR A 23 -12.51 -9.51 48.04
C THR A 23 -13.03 -8.07 47.91
N GLY A 24 -12.83 -7.24 48.94
CA GLY A 24 -13.19 -5.82 49.05
C GLY A 24 -12.33 -4.88 48.19
N GLY A 25 -12.05 -5.30 46.96
CA GLY A 25 -11.50 -4.48 45.89
C GLY A 25 -12.08 -4.90 44.54
N ALA A 26 -13.27 -5.55 44.52
CA ALA A 26 -14.08 -5.53 43.31
C ALA A 26 -14.44 -4.05 43.08
N HIS A 27 -13.63 -3.37 42.26
CA HIS A 27 -13.97 -2.08 41.69
C HIS A 27 -15.38 -2.25 41.12
N VAL A 28 -16.37 -1.75 41.87
CA VAL A 28 -17.72 -1.61 41.35
C VAL A 28 -17.55 -0.58 40.25
N ALA A 29 -17.38 -1.08 39.02
CA ALA A 29 -17.20 -0.26 37.84
C ALA A 29 -18.28 0.82 37.89
N SER A 30 -17.86 2.07 37.81
CA SER A 30 -18.80 3.18 37.94
C SER A 30 -19.90 2.99 36.90
N LEU A 31 -21.14 3.37 37.23
CA LEU A 31 -22.24 3.33 36.27
C LEU A 31 -21.89 4.12 34.99
N ASP A 32 -21.02 5.11 35.11
CA ASP A 32 -20.49 5.93 34.02
C ASP A 32 -19.53 5.14 33.13
N GLU A 33 -18.58 4.39 33.69
CA GLU A 33 -17.70 3.47 32.94
C GLU A 33 -18.52 2.41 32.19
N ALA A 34 -19.54 1.86 32.83
CA ALA A 34 -20.44 0.89 32.22
C ALA A 34 -21.32 1.48 31.11
N ARG A 35 -21.56 2.81 31.13
CA ARG A 35 -22.29 3.54 30.09
C ARG A 35 -21.38 3.84 28.90
N VAL A 36 -20.18 4.35 29.17
CA VAL A 36 -19.12 4.61 28.19
C VAL A 36 -18.83 3.34 27.40
N LYS A 37 -18.56 2.22 28.09
CA LYS A 37 -18.27 0.94 27.44
C LYS A 37 -19.39 0.46 26.52
N ARG A 38 -20.65 0.63 26.91
CA ARG A 38 -21.82 0.23 26.09
C ARG A 38 -22.01 1.14 24.87
N SER A 39 -21.79 2.45 25.04
CA SER A 39 -21.83 3.40 23.93
C SER A 39 -20.75 3.03 22.91
N MET A 40 -19.54 2.77 23.38
CA MET A 40 -18.42 2.41 22.53
C MET A 40 -18.61 1.08 21.80
N GLU A 41 -19.12 0.04 22.46
CA GLU A 41 -19.41 -1.24 21.79
C GLU A 41 -20.35 -1.05 20.58
N THR A 42 -21.34 -0.16 20.71
CA THR A 42 -22.27 0.15 19.63
C THR A 42 -21.56 0.90 18.50
N LEU A 43 -20.75 1.90 18.83
CA LEU A 43 -20.00 2.69 17.84
C LEU A 43 -18.95 1.84 17.11
N ARG A 44 -18.23 0.97 17.82
CA ARG A 44 -17.21 0.06 17.24
C ARG A 44 -17.79 -0.85 16.18
N ARG A 45 -18.96 -1.44 16.44
CA ARG A 45 -19.63 -2.30 15.46
C ARG A 45 -20.05 -1.52 14.22
N GLY A 46 -20.59 -0.32 14.39
CA GLY A 46 -20.96 0.55 13.27
C GLY A 46 -19.74 0.97 12.46
N PHE A 47 -18.64 1.34 13.14
CA PHE A 47 -17.38 1.71 12.51
C PHE A 47 -16.77 0.57 11.69
N ALA A 48 -16.75 -0.66 12.23
CA ALA A 48 -16.26 -1.84 11.49
C ALA A 48 -17.08 -2.13 10.23
N LEU A 49 -18.41 -1.99 10.31
CA LEU A 49 -19.29 -2.15 9.15
C LEU A 49 -19.07 -1.04 8.12
N TRP A 50 -18.83 0.20 8.56
CA TRP A 50 -18.52 1.33 7.70
C TRP A 50 -17.19 1.11 6.95
N LEU A 51 -16.12 0.71 7.65
CA LEU A 51 -14.83 0.38 7.03
C LEU A 51 -14.95 -0.78 6.02
N SER A 52 -15.75 -1.81 6.35
CA SER A 52 -16.04 -2.89 5.42
C SER A 52 -16.81 -2.41 4.18
N GLY A 53 -17.73 -1.44 4.35
CA GLY A 53 -18.43 -0.78 3.26
C GLY A 53 -17.52 0.05 2.35
N LYS A 54 -16.42 0.58 2.89
CA LYS A 54 -15.32 1.23 2.15
C LYS A 54 -14.31 0.21 1.58
N HIS A 55 -14.68 -1.07 1.49
CA HIS A 55 -13.87 -2.17 0.96
C HIS A 55 -12.52 -2.41 1.66
N ARG A 56 -12.34 -1.98 2.91
CA ARG A 56 -11.14 -2.32 3.67
C ARG A 56 -11.13 -3.82 4.03
N GLY A 57 -9.94 -4.43 3.94
CA GLY A 57 -9.75 -5.84 4.31
C GLY A 57 -9.84 -6.06 5.83
N ASP A 58 -10.22 -7.26 6.24
CA ASP A 58 -10.47 -7.63 7.66
C ASP A 58 -9.30 -7.24 8.59
N GLN A 59 -8.06 -7.46 8.16
CA GLN A 59 -6.87 -7.10 8.95
C GLN A 59 -6.75 -5.59 9.17
N SER A 60 -7.06 -4.77 8.16
CA SER A 60 -7.05 -3.31 8.28
C SER A 60 -8.15 -2.81 9.21
N ILE A 61 -9.32 -3.47 9.17
CA ILE A 61 -10.44 -3.20 10.09
C ILE A 61 -10.01 -3.50 11.53
N ASP A 62 -9.40 -4.66 11.78
CA ASP A 62 -8.92 -5.05 13.12
C ASP A 62 -7.89 -4.05 13.67
N ILE A 63 -6.95 -3.61 12.84
CA ILE A 63 -5.95 -2.59 13.20
C ILE A 63 -6.63 -1.26 13.56
N SER A 64 -7.60 -0.83 12.75
CA SER A 64 -8.35 0.43 13.00
C SER A 64 -9.14 0.37 14.31
N LEU A 65 -9.73 -0.78 14.63
CA LEU A 65 -10.43 -1.00 15.89
C LEU A 65 -9.49 -1.05 17.11
N MET A 66 -8.27 -1.57 16.94
CA MET A 66 -7.24 -1.56 17.98
C MET A 66 -6.77 -0.13 18.26
N ILE A 67 -6.48 0.65 17.22
CA ILE A 67 -6.09 2.06 17.32
C ILE A 67 -7.18 2.87 18.04
N LEU A 68 -8.45 2.64 17.67
CA LEU A 68 -9.59 3.31 18.30
C LEU A 68 -9.68 2.99 19.80
N ASP A 69 -9.42 1.76 20.22
CA ASP A 69 -9.40 1.38 21.64
C ASP A 69 -8.30 2.08 22.43
N ASP A 70 -7.09 2.12 21.87
CA ASP A 70 -5.94 2.79 22.49
C ASP A 70 -6.22 4.30 22.61
N PHE A 71 -6.76 4.91 21.56
CA PHE A 71 -7.19 6.31 21.57
C PHE A 71 -8.23 6.57 22.68
N ILE A 72 -9.30 5.78 22.76
CA ILE A 72 -10.36 5.98 23.77
C ILE A 72 -9.80 5.86 25.19
N GLY A 73 -8.93 4.88 25.41
CA GLY A 73 -8.26 4.70 26.69
C GLY A 73 -7.48 5.94 27.11
N ALA A 74 -6.69 6.51 26.20
CA ALA A 74 -5.94 7.74 26.43
C ALA A 74 -6.87 8.97 26.57
N TYR A 75 -7.87 9.09 25.71
CA TYR A 75 -8.81 10.21 25.68
C TYR A 75 -9.62 10.32 26.97
N LEU A 76 -10.03 9.20 27.57
CA LEU A 76 -10.74 9.19 28.86
C LEU A 76 -9.90 9.67 30.05
N ILE A 77 -8.56 9.72 29.91
CA ILE A 77 -7.68 10.31 30.92
C ILE A 77 -7.80 11.84 30.85
N CYS A 78 -7.88 12.40 29.64
CA CYS A 78 -8.05 13.84 29.39
C CYS A 78 -9.50 14.29 29.68
N ASP A 79 -10.50 13.51 29.26
CA ASP A 79 -11.93 13.79 29.47
C ASP A 79 -12.68 12.55 30.00
N PRO A 80 -12.78 12.38 31.34
CA PRO A 80 -13.47 11.25 31.95
C PRO A 80 -14.98 11.18 31.69
N GLN A 81 -15.61 12.27 31.21
CA GLN A 81 -17.04 12.34 30.92
C GLN A 81 -17.34 12.43 29.42
N ALA A 82 -16.37 12.04 28.60
CA ALA A 82 -16.42 12.10 27.15
C ALA A 82 -17.73 11.55 26.54
N ASP A 83 -18.31 12.34 25.64
CA ASP A 83 -19.21 11.84 24.61
C ASP A 83 -18.40 11.55 23.34
N PHE A 84 -18.21 10.28 23.00
CA PHE A 84 -17.46 9.89 21.81
C PHE A 84 -18.13 10.26 20.48
N ARG A 85 -19.31 10.90 20.52
CA ARG A 85 -19.94 11.54 19.37
C ARG A 85 -19.57 13.01 19.24
N SER A 86 -18.77 13.57 20.15
CA SER A 86 -18.27 14.93 20.15
C SER A 86 -16.90 14.97 20.83
N LEU A 87 -15.84 14.91 20.03
CA LEU A 87 -14.47 14.98 20.55
C LEU A 87 -14.03 16.43 20.74
N MET A 88 -13.39 16.72 21.86
CA MET A 88 -12.80 18.03 22.17
C MET A 88 -11.42 18.13 21.50
N PRO A 89 -11.18 19.11 20.61
CA PRO A 89 -9.91 19.24 19.90
C PRO A 89 -8.68 19.26 20.83
N ASP A 90 -8.75 20.02 21.92
CA ASP A 90 -7.64 20.15 22.89
C ASP A 90 -7.26 18.80 23.54
N ALA A 91 -8.26 17.96 23.84
CA ALA A 91 -8.01 16.63 24.42
C ALA A 91 -7.46 15.65 23.39
N VAL A 92 -7.89 15.76 22.12
CA VAL A 92 -7.32 14.97 21.02
C VAL A 92 -5.87 15.35 20.77
N ASP A 93 -5.55 16.65 20.79
CA ASP A 93 -4.18 17.16 20.64
C ASP A 93 -3.26 16.61 21.75
N GLU A 94 -3.68 16.68 23.01
CA GLU A 94 -2.92 16.15 24.15
C GLU A 94 -2.65 14.63 24.02
N VAL A 95 -3.64 13.84 23.59
CA VAL A 95 -3.47 12.40 23.35
C VAL A 95 -2.43 12.15 22.26
N ILE A 96 -2.48 12.93 21.18
CA ILE A 96 -1.56 12.81 20.04
C ILE A 96 -0.14 13.24 20.44
N GLU A 97 0.03 14.37 21.14
CA GLU A 97 1.33 14.81 21.64
C GLU A 97 1.96 13.76 22.58
N THR A 98 1.14 13.20 23.48
CA THR A 98 1.57 12.13 24.39
C THR A 98 2.01 10.90 23.60
N ALA A 99 1.23 10.45 22.62
CA ALA A 99 1.60 9.33 21.76
C ALA A 99 2.90 9.61 20.97
N ALA A 100 3.07 10.83 20.46
CA ALA A 100 4.26 11.23 19.70
C ALA A 100 5.53 11.19 20.57
N SER A 101 5.40 11.56 21.84
CA SER A 101 6.53 11.51 22.79
C SER A 101 6.99 10.08 23.11
N ILE A 102 6.09 9.11 23.05
CA ILE A 102 6.35 7.69 23.37
C ILE A 102 6.79 6.92 22.12
N ASN A 103 6.04 7.07 21.04
CA ASN A 103 6.26 6.40 19.76
C ASN A 103 5.81 7.29 18.59
N PRO A 104 6.74 8.05 17.99
CA PRO A 104 6.45 8.91 16.85
C PRO A 104 5.84 8.17 15.66
N GLN A 105 6.23 6.91 15.42
CA GLN A 105 5.70 6.12 14.30
C GLN A 105 4.25 5.69 14.54
N ALA A 106 3.92 5.23 15.75
CA ALA A 106 2.55 4.84 16.09
C ALA A 106 1.57 6.03 16.05
N THR A 107 2.08 7.26 16.16
CA THR A 107 1.28 8.49 16.10
C THR A 107 0.65 8.70 14.72
N PHE A 108 1.26 8.19 13.64
CA PHE A 108 0.68 8.25 12.30
C PHE A 108 -0.57 7.35 12.21
N ALA A 109 -0.44 6.10 12.67
CA ALA A 109 -1.56 5.17 12.72
C ALA A 109 -2.69 5.72 13.62
N LEU A 110 -2.34 6.31 14.76
CA LEU A 110 -3.28 6.96 15.66
C LEU A 110 -4.04 8.10 14.98
N ARG A 111 -3.33 9.05 14.35
CA ARG A 111 -3.96 10.17 13.61
C ARG A 111 -4.92 9.67 12.53
N SER A 112 -4.49 8.69 11.74
CA SER A 112 -5.31 8.11 10.67
C SER A 112 -6.55 7.38 11.21
N GLY A 113 -6.40 6.58 12.26
CA GLY A 113 -7.53 5.87 12.87
C GLY A 113 -8.56 6.81 13.53
N ILE A 114 -8.12 7.88 14.19
CA ILE A 114 -9.02 8.90 14.75
C ILE A 114 -9.75 9.64 13.62
N ARG A 115 -9.03 9.97 12.55
CA ARG A 115 -9.59 10.57 11.35
C ARG A 115 -10.71 9.72 10.75
N ASP A 116 -10.44 8.44 10.48
CA ASP A 116 -11.43 7.49 9.94
C ASP A 116 -12.65 7.39 10.87
N PHE A 117 -12.43 7.41 12.19
CA PHE A 117 -13.52 7.36 13.18
C PHE A 117 -14.39 8.63 13.15
N ILE A 118 -13.79 9.82 13.03
CA ILE A 118 -14.52 11.08 12.89
C ILE A 118 -15.33 11.06 11.59
N GLU A 119 -14.73 10.65 10.47
CA GLU A 119 -15.41 10.53 9.18
C GLU A 119 -16.63 9.61 9.28
N TYR A 120 -16.47 8.43 9.89
CA TYR A 120 -17.58 7.52 10.18
C TYR A 120 -18.71 8.19 10.97
N LEU A 121 -18.37 8.93 12.04
CA LEU A 121 -19.37 9.60 12.86
C LEU A 121 -20.13 10.66 12.06
N VAL A 122 -19.46 11.39 11.19
CA VAL A 122 -20.10 12.43 10.40
C VAL A 122 -20.93 11.84 9.25
N GLU A 123 -20.37 10.94 8.45
CA GLU A 123 -21.09 10.27 7.34
C GLU A 123 -22.33 9.49 7.82
N SER A 124 -22.23 8.89 9.01
CA SER A 124 -23.35 8.14 9.60
C SER A 124 -24.36 9.03 10.35
N ALA A 125 -24.20 10.37 10.30
CA ALA A 125 -25.00 11.34 11.06
C ALA A 125 -25.05 11.05 12.57
N LEU A 126 -23.95 10.54 13.12
CA LEU A 126 -23.76 10.24 14.54
C LEU A 126 -23.00 11.35 15.28
N TRP A 127 -22.31 12.24 14.58
CA TRP A 127 -21.61 13.38 15.15
C TRP A 127 -22.58 14.35 15.83
N THR A 128 -22.27 14.72 17.07
CA THR A 128 -23.05 15.63 17.92
C THR A 128 -22.33 16.92 18.26
N GLY A 129 -21.03 17.01 17.93
CA GLY A 129 -20.25 18.23 18.05
C GLY A 129 -20.60 19.25 16.96
N THR A 130 -19.93 20.39 17.02
CA THR A 130 -20.03 21.48 16.04
C THR A 130 -19.12 21.22 14.83
N MET A 131 -19.43 21.87 13.71
CA MET A 131 -18.55 21.81 12.53
C MET A 131 -17.19 22.49 12.78
N HIS A 132 -17.15 23.51 13.66
CA HIS A 132 -15.91 24.16 14.07
C HIS A 132 -14.98 23.18 14.80
N GLU A 133 -15.53 22.32 15.66
CA GLU A 133 -14.74 21.27 16.32
C GLU A 133 -14.20 20.25 15.31
N VAL A 134 -14.99 19.88 14.29
CA VAL A 134 -14.49 19.03 13.20
C VAL A 134 -13.30 19.69 12.51
N MET A 135 -13.42 20.96 12.09
CA MET A 135 -12.31 21.67 11.43
C MET A 135 -11.06 21.79 12.32
N ALA A 136 -11.24 22.02 13.62
CA ALA A 136 -10.12 22.05 14.57
C ALA A 136 -9.46 20.66 14.71
N LEU A 137 -10.26 19.60 14.81
CA LEU A 137 -9.75 18.22 14.85
C LEU A 137 -9.00 17.87 13.58
N GLN A 138 -9.44 18.34 12.42
CA GLN A 138 -8.71 18.15 11.16
C GLN A 138 -7.33 18.76 11.25
N GLU A 139 -7.22 20.03 11.65
CA GLU A 139 -5.94 20.73 11.78
C GLU A 139 -5.02 20.01 12.77
N THR A 140 -5.57 19.57 13.92
CA THR A 140 -4.84 18.76 14.90
C THR A 140 -4.36 17.43 14.32
N LEU A 141 -5.17 16.78 13.49
CA LEU A 141 -4.90 15.46 12.90
C LEU A 141 -4.09 15.51 11.60
N LYS A 142 -3.97 16.68 10.95
CA LYS A 142 -3.12 16.88 9.77
C LYS A 142 -1.76 16.30 10.03
N GLN A 143 -1.27 15.48 9.13
CA GLN A 143 0.08 14.98 9.28
C GLN A 143 1.04 16.18 9.29
N PRO A 144 1.99 16.26 10.23
CA PRO A 144 2.99 17.32 10.19
C PRO A 144 3.66 17.30 8.81
N GLU A 145 3.90 18.47 8.22
CA GLU A 145 4.59 18.60 6.92
C GLU A 145 5.90 17.78 6.98
N TRP A 146 5.89 16.62 6.35
CA TRP A 146 7.02 15.70 6.37
C TRP A 146 7.82 15.91 5.09
N PRO A 147 9.16 16.14 5.15
CA PRO A 147 9.93 16.36 3.93
C PRO A 147 9.90 15.12 3.04
N GLY A 148 9.15 15.18 1.94
CA GLY A 148 9.08 14.12 0.94
C GLY A 148 7.75 13.36 0.85
N LEU A 149 6.75 13.66 1.68
CA LEU A 149 5.35 13.30 1.44
C LEU A 149 4.61 14.59 1.05
N ALA A 150 3.70 14.53 0.08
CA ALA A 150 2.81 15.67 -0.18
C ALA A 150 2.11 16.09 1.12
N PRO A 151 1.82 17.39 1.34
CA PRO A 151 1.12 17.85 2.53
C PRO A 151 -0.12 16.98 2.74
N GLY A 152 -0.20 16.39 3.93
CA GLY A 152 -1.07 15.23 4.18
C GLY A 152 -2.51 15.49 3.76
N THR A 153 -3.13 14.46 3.18
CA THR A 153 -4.55 14.40 2.78
C THR A 153 -5.40 15.01 3.89
N GLU A 154 -5.89 16.24 3.67
CA GLU A 154 -6.88 16.85 4.54
C GLU A 154 -8.09 15.90 4.58
N LEU A 155 -8.74 15.76 5.74
CA LEU A 155 -10.06 15.13 5.78
C LEU A 155 -10.93 15.88 4.77
N ASN A 156 -11.34 15.20 3.70
CA ASN A 156 -12.10 15.84 2.64
C ASN A 156 -13.54 16.09 3.14
N LEU A 157 -13.80 17.24 3.78
CA LEU A 157 -15.16 17.63 4.20
C LEU A 157 -16.10 17.83 3.02
N ASP A 158 -15.59 17.90 1.78
CA ASP A 158 -16.44 17.90 0.60
C ASP A 158 -17.10 16.54 0.34
N SER A 159 -16.64 15.45 0.99
CA SER A 159 -17.39 14.18 1.04
C SER A 159 -18.70 14.24 1.82
N LEU A 160 -18.91 15.31 2.63
CA LEU A 160 -20.16 15.57 3.36
C LEU A 160 -21.21 16.33 2.55
N ARG A 161 -20.86 16.77 1.34
CA ARG A 161 -21.83 17.28 0.38
C ARG A 161 -22.33 16.10 -0.46
N PRO A 162 -23.58 16.09 -0.92
CA PRO A 162 -23.96 15.22 -2.02
C PRO A 162 -23.16 15.69 -3.24
N ASP A 163 -22.04 15.00 -3.46
CA ASP A 163 -20.99 15.08 -4.49
C ASP A 163 -21.22 16.03 -5.68
N PRO A 164 -20.29 16.97 -5.95
CA PRO A 164 -19.61 16.93 -7.26
C PRO A 164 -18.18 17.50 -7.30
N ASP A 165 -17.37 17.44 -6.24
CA ASP A 165 -15.96 17.88 -6.32
C ASP A 165 -15.04 16.66 -6.25
N TRP A 166 -15.19 15.77 -7.24
CA TRP A 166 -14.07 14.98 -7.72
C TRP A 166 -12.96 15.98 -8.03
N LEU A 167 -11.82 15.89 -7.34
CA LEU A 167 -10.64 16.62 -7.74
C LEU A 167 -10.40 16.26 -9.21
N ASP A 168 -10.62 17.23 -10.11
CA ASP A 168 -10.27 17.01 -11.51
C ASP A 168 -8.80 16.61 -11.50
N PRO A 169 -8.42 15.40 -11.98
CA PRO A 169 -7.03 14.96 -11.97
C PRO A 169 -6.08 15.99 -12.62
N LYS A 170 -6.61 16.89 -13.45
CA LYS A 170 -5.88 18.01 -14.06
C LYS A 170 -5.56 19.16 -13.10
N GLU A 171 -6.34 19.34 -12.04
CA GLU A 171 -6.10 20.30 -10.96
C GLU A 171 -5.10 19.77 -9.93
N PHE A 172 -4.82 18.46 -9.92
CA PHE A 172 -3.83 17.86 -9.06
C PHE A 172 -2.40 18.22 -9.52
N GLU A 173 -1.69 19.01 -8.73
CA GLU A 173 -0.32 19.44 -9.03
C GLU A 173 0.69 18.32 -8.74
N LEU A 174 1.19 17.69 -9.81
CA LEU A 174 2.28 16.73 -9.74
C LEU A 174 3.64 17.44 -9.69
N SER A 175 4.64 16.76 -9.11
CA SER A 175 6.04 17.23 -9.17
C SER A 175 6.54 17.28 -10.62
N ASP A 176 7.46 18.21 -10.91
CA ASP A 176 8.14 18.25 -12.21
C ASP A 176 8.97 16.96 -12.42
N ILE A 177 8.81 16.31 -13.59
CA ILE A 177 9.63 15.18 -14.00
C ILE A 177 10.92 15.70 -14.62
N PHE A 178 12.09 15.29 -14.09
CA PHE A 178 13.38 15.68 -14.62
C PHE A 178 13.93 14.64 -15.60
N VAL A 179 14.06 14.99 -16.87
CA VAL A 179 14.66 14.13 -17.91
C VAL A 179 16.05 14.66 -18.27
N PRO A 180 17.14 13.93 -17.92
CA PRO A 180 18.48 14.29 -18.33
C PRO A 180 18.67 14.05 -19.84
N GLU A 181 19.81 14.47 -20.40
CA GLU A 181 20.17 14.15 -21.77
C GLU A 181 20.34 12.63 -21.92
N LEU A 182 19.59 12.02 -22.84
CA LEU A 182 19.59 10.57 -23.05
C LEU A 182 20.27 10.24 -24.38
N SER A 183 21.26 9.34 -24.34
CA SER A 183 21.78 8.72 -25.55
C SER A 183 21.04 7.42 -25.85
N ARG A 184 21.03 7.02 -27.12
CA ARG A 184 20.48 5.74 -27.58
C ARG A 184 21.13 4.56 -26.84
N GLU A 185 22.45 4.59 -26.66
CA GLU A 185 23.19 3.53 -26.00
C GLU A 185 22.81 3.40 -24.53
N LEU A 186 22.57 4.53 -23.85
CA LEU A 186 22.11 4.54 -22.46
C LEU A 186 20.72 3.92 -22.33
N VAL A 187 19.77 4.34 -23.18
CA VAL A 187 18.39 3.82 -23.16
C VAL A 187 18.38 2.32 -23.44
N LEU A 188 19.01 1.87 -24.53
CA LEU A 188 19.10 0.45 -24.87
C LEU A 188 19.83 -0.37 -23.79
N GLY A 189 20.89 0.19 -23.20
CA GLY A 189 21.62 -0.43 -22.10
C GLY A 189 20.75 -0.64 -20.87
N THR A 190 20.02 0.38 -20.44
CA THR A 190 19.09 0.31 -19.30
C THR A 190 17.96 -0.68 -19.54
N VAL A 191 17.30 -0.60 -20.70
CA VAL A 191 16.21 -1.50 -21.08
C VAL A 191 16.65 -2.96 -21.04
N ARG A 192 17.79 -3.30 -21.68
CA ARG A 192 18.33 -4.67 -21.69
C ARG A 192 18.81 -5.15 -20.33
N ALA A 193 19.26 -4.23 -19.48
CA ALA A 193 19.72 -4.57 -18.13
C ALA A 193 18.55 -4.83 -17.16
N SER A 194 17.35 -4.34 -17.48
CA SER A 194 16.18 -4.40 -16.60
C SER A 194 15.75 -5.84 -16.27
N PRO A 195 15.26 -6.07 -15.04
CA PRO A 195 14.56 -7.31 -14.71
C PRO A 195 13.34 -7.54 -15.61
N LEU A 196 12.58 -6.49 -15.95
CA LEU A 196 11.42 -6.57 -16.86
C LEU A 196 11.76 -7.27 -18.17
N TRP A 197 12.82 -6.84 -18.85
CA TRP A 197 13.33 -7.51 -20.05
C TRP A 197 13.65 -8.97 -19.79
N LYS A 198 14.52 -9.24 -18.81
CA LYS A 198 15.11 -10.58 -18.62
C LYS A 198 14.06 -11.61 -18.24
N ASN A 199 13.11 -11.21 -17.40
CA ASN A 199 12.01 -12.06 -16.96
C ASN A 199 10.99 -12.28 -18.10
N ALA A 200 10.66 -11.26 -18.89
CA ALA A 200 9.80 -11.42 -20.07
C ALA A 200 10.43 -12.37 -21.10
N GLU A 201 11.70 -12.18 -21.42
CA GLU A 201 12.48 -13.07 -22.29
C GLU A 201 12.51 -14.51 -21.76
N ALA A 202 12.84 -14.70 -20.47
CA ALA A 202 12.89 -16.01 -19.83
C ALA A 202 11.53 -16.71 -19.82
N LEU A 203 10.43 -15.99 -19.57
CA LEU A 203 9.09 -16.55 -19.62
C LEU A 203 8.68 -16.93 -21.04
N LEU A 204 8.98 -16.11 -22.05
CA LEU A 204 8.71 -16.43 -23.46
C LEU A 204 9.50 -17.68 -23.88
N MET A 205 10.76 -17.79 -23.49
CA MET A 205 11.57 -18.99 -23.72
C MET A 205 11.00 -20.22 -22.99
N TRP A 206 10.56 -20.04 -21.74
CA TRP A 206 9.94 -21.12 -20.98
C TRP A 206 8.66 -21.62 -21.65
N ILE A 207 7.77 -20.72 -22.10
CA ILE A 207 6.54 -21.06 -22.83
C ILE A 207 6.90 -21.83 -24.11
N GLY A 208 7.87 -21.31 -24.88
CA GLY A 208 8.42 -21.97 -26.07
C GLY A 208 7.34 -22.47 -27.04
N GLY A 209 7.39 -23.77 -27.39
CA GLY A 209 6.40 -24.43 -28.26
C GLY A 209 5.00 -24.65 -27.63
N GLY A 210 4.78 -24.09 -26.43
CA GLY A 210 3.49 -23.97 -25.77
C GLY A 210 3.30 -24.83 -24.54
N LYS A 211 2.63 -24.28 -23.53
CA LYS A 211 2.29 -24.97 -22.27
C LYS A 211 0.82 -25.31 -22.21
N SER A 212 0.52 -26.49 -21.68
CA SER A 212 -0.86 -26.91 -21.45
C SER A 212 -1.47 -26.13 -20.30
N LEU A 213 -2.75 -25.80 -20.44
CA LEU A 213 -3.54 -25.11 -19.43
C LEU A 213 -4.65 -26.03 -18.90
N THR A 214 -5.09 -25.72 -17.70
CA THR A 214 -6.32 -26.25 -17.11
C THR A 214 -7.54 -25.73 -17.87
N ALA A 215 -8.72 -26.30 -17.61
CA ALA A 215 -9.98 -25.83 -18.20
C ALA A 215 -10.34 -24.38 -17.85
N LYS A 216 -9.71 -23.79 -16.83
CA LYS A 216 -9.86 -22.39 -16.42
C LYS A 216 -8.74 -21.49 -16.99
N SER A 217 -8.03 -21.94 -18.02
CA SER A 217 -6.90 -21.21 -18.65
C SER A 217 -5.74 -20.89 -17.71
N ARG A 218 -5.59 -21.64 -16.60
CA ARG A 218 -4.44 -21.51 -15.68
C ARG A 218 -3.38 -22.57 -15.97
N ILE A 219 -2.11 -22.25 -15.72
CA ILE A 219 -1.03 -23.25 -15.77
C ILE A 219 -1.26 -24.35 -14.72
N PHE A 220 -0.83 -25.58 -15.02
CA PHE A 220 -0.96 -26.66 -14.05
C PHE A 220 0.00 -26.44 -12.86
N LYS A 221 -0.42 -26.84 -11.65
CA LYS A 221 0.40 -26.72 -10.43
C LYS A 221 1.80 -27.32 -10.58
N LYS A 222 1.92 -28.44 -11.31
CA LYS A 222 3.22 -29.09 -11.59
C LYS A 222 4.19 -28.23 -12.40
N ASP A 223 3.68 -27.27 -13.18
CA ASP A 223 4.46 -26.41 -14.07
C ASP A 223 4.80 -25.06 -13.41
N GLN A 224 4.14 -24.71 -12.29
CA GLN A 224 4.35 -23.46 -11.55
C GLN A 224 5.80 -23.26 -11.08
N PRO A 225 6.50 -24.25 -10.48
CA PRO A 225 7.87 -24.04 -10.02
C PRO A 225 8.83 -23.64 -11.16
N ALA A 226 8.65 -24.23 -12.35
CA ALA A 226 9.46 -23.89 -13.52
C ALA A 226 9.11 -22.50 -14.08
N ALA A 227 7.84 -22.10 -14.01
CA ALA A 227 7.41 -20.77 -14.41
C ALA A 227 7.97 -19.69 -13.46
N PHE A 228 7.91 -19.93 -12.14
CA PHE A 228 8.46 -19.01 -11.14
C PHE A 228 9.98 -18.92 -11.22
N ALA A 229 10.67 -20.03 -11.55
CA ALA A 229 12.11 -20.02 -11.80
C ALA A 229 12.51 -19.14 -12.99
N ALA A 230 11.62 -18.89 -13.96
CA ALA A 230 11.88 -17.94 -15.04
C ALA A 230 11.88 -16.47 -14.55
N LEU A 231 11.25 -16.17 -13.41
CA LEU A 231 11.20 -14.85 -12.77
C LEU A 231 12.34 -14.62 -11.77
N SER A 232 13.52 -15.12 -12.11
CA SER A 232 14.69 -15.12 -11.23
C SER A 232 15.42 -13.78 -11.14
N HIS A 233 15.16 -12.86 -12.07
CA HIS A 233 15.76 -11.54 -12.05
C HIS A 233 14.93 -10.59 -11.18
N SER A 234 15.60 -9.85 -10.31
CA SER A 234 14.99 -8.86 -9.42
C SER A 234 15.93 -7.67 -9.24
N GLY A 235 15.38 -6.46 -9.35
CA GLY A 235 16.05 -5.21 -9.00
C GLY A 235 15.71 -4.70 -7.59
N GLY A 236 15.01 -5.50 -6.77
CA GLY A 236 14.37 -5.05 -5.54
C GLY A 236 15.28 -4.49 -4.43
N GLY A 237 16.61 -4.64 -4.57
CA GLY A 237 17.59 -3.96 -3.73
C GLY A 237 17.36 -4.13 -2.22
N SER A 238 17.47 -3.03 -1.49
CA SER A 238 17.26 -2.98 -0.03
C SER A 238 15.81 -3.27 0.39
N LEU A 239 14.81 -2.94 -0.43
CA LEU A 239 13.40 -3.27 -0.15
C LEU A 239 13.15 -4.78 -0.18
N ASP A 240 13.76 -5.52 -1.13
CA ASP A 240 13.61 -6.97 -1.17
C ASP A 240 14.33 -7.66 0.00
N VAL A 241 15.47 -7.11 0.44
CA VAL A 241 16.16 -7.60 1.65
C VAL A 241 15.28 -7.38 2.89
N ALA A 242 14.72 -6.18 3.06
CA ALA A 242 13.80 -5.84 4.14
C ALA A 242 12.56 -6.75 4.15
N ARG A 243 11.94 -6.97 2.98
CA ARG A 243 10.78 -7.85 2.89
C ARG A 243 11.12 -9.29 3.28
N ARG A 244 12.26 -9.82 2.81
CA ARG A 244 12.67 -11.20 3.14
C ARG A 244 13.03 -11.40 4.61
N SER A 245 13.37 -10.34 5.35
CA SER A 245 13.70 -10.45 6.77
C SER A 245 12.45 -10.58 7.65
N SER A 246 11.32 -10.03 7.21
CA SER A 246 10.03 -10.06 7.93
C SER A 246 9.02 -11.07 7.38
N ALA A 247 9.13 -11.45 6.11
CA ALA A 247 8.16 -12.31 5.43
C ALA A 247 8.21 -13.77 5.87
N THR A 248 7.04 -14.41 5.91
CA THR A 248 6.95 -15.87 6.00
C THR A 248 7.23 -16.54 4.65
N ALA A 249 7.49 -17.85 4.66
CA ALA A 249 7.70 -18.59 3.41
C ALA A 249 6.47 -18.57 2.50
N ASP A 250 5.27 -18.69 3.08
CA ASP A 250 3.99 -18.67 2.35
C ASP A 250 3.77 -17.29 1.71
N GLU A 251 4.05 -16.22 2.44
CA GLU A 251 3.97 -14.86 1.90
C GLU A 251 4.95 -14.61 0.73
N LEU A 252 6.17 -15.15 0.79
CA LEU A 252 7.12 -15.05 -0.31
C LEU A 252 6.69 -15.88 -1.53
N GLU A 253 5.98 -16.99 -1.32
CA GLU A 253 5.36 -17.76 -2.40
C GLU A 253 4.21 -16.96 -3.04
N ASP A 254 3.38 -16.31 -2.25
CA ASP A 254 2.31 -15.42 -2.73
C ASP A 254 2.85 -14.23 -3.54
N ASP A 255 3.98 -13.65 -3.13
CA ASP A 255 4.70 -12.64 -3.91
C ASP A 255 5.07 -13.17 -5.31
N LEU A 256 5.59 -14.41 -5.40
CA LEU A 256 5.95 -15.03 -6.67
C LEU A 256 4.73 -15.31 -7.55
N ILE A 257 3.60 -15.72 -6.96
CA ILE A 257 2.34 -15.91 -7.66
C ILE A 257 1.85 -14.58 -8.23
N THR A 258 1.91 -13.51 -7.43
CA THR A 258 1.51 -12.16 -7.84
C THR A 258 2.36 -11.65 -9.00
N ARG A 259 3.70 -11.77 -8.89
CA ARG A 259 4.63 -11.43 -9.97
C ARG A 259 4.35 -12.25 -11.23
N PHE A 260 4.11 -13.55 -11.10
CA PHE A 260 3.77 -14.38 -12.26
C PHE A 260 2.49 -13.93 -12.94
N ASN A 261 1.43 -13.61 -12.18
CA ASN A 261 0.18 -13.13 -12.76
C ASN A 261 0.34 -11.78 -13.46
N LEU A 262 1.17 -10.88 -12.90
CA LEU A 262 1.53 -9.63 -13.55
C LEU A 262 2.15 -9.89 -14.94
N TYR A 263 3.23 -10.66 -15.02
CA TYR A 263 3.85 -10.98 -16.32
C TYR A 263 2.91 -11.70 -17.25
N TRP A 264 2.06 -12.58 -16.73
CA TRP A 264 1.07 -13.28 -17.54
C TRP A 264 0.10 -12.29 -18.20
N GLY A 265 -0.39 -11.29 -17.46
CA GLY A 265 -1.21 -10.19 -17.99
C GLY A 265 -0.46 -9.36 -19.03
N LEU A 266 0.72 -8.86 -18.66
CA LEU A 266 1.53 -8.00 -19.54
C LEU A 266 1.86 -8.69 -20.88
N LEU A 267 2.24 -9.97 -20.86
CA LEU A 267 2.55 -10.74 -22.08
C LEU A 267 1.31 -10.99 -22.96
N VAL A 268 0.12 -11.10 -22.37
CA VAL A 268 -1.15 -11.25 -23.11
C VAL A 268 -1.56 -9.92 -23.75
N GLU A 269 -1.56 -8.84 -22.97
CA GLU A 269 -1.98 -7.50 -23.40
C GLU A 269 -1.06 -6.96 -24.50
N SER A 270 0.25 -7.16 -24.37
CA SER A 270 1.23 -6.82 -25.40
C SER A 270 1.20 -7.75 -26.64
N GLY A 271 0.38 -8.80 -26.62
CA GLY A 271 0.22 -9.76 -27.71
C GLY A 271 1.46 -10.64 -27.95
N LEU A 272 2.33 -10.82 -26.95
CA LEU A 272 3.52 -11.65 -27.04
C LEU A 272 3.22 -13.15 -26.85
N ILE A 273 2.10 -13.46 -26.20
CA ILE A 273 1.56 -14.82 -26.06
C ILE A 273 0.09 -14.89 -26.49
N GLU A 274 -0.36 -16.07 -26.88
CA GLU A 274 -1.75 -16.32 -27.28
C GLU A 274 -2.28 -17.63 -26.71
N PHE A 275 -3.61 -17.74 -26.58
CA PHE A 275 -4.29 -18.94 -26.08
C PHE A 275 -4.97 -19.69 -27.23
N LYS A 276 -4.61 -20.96 -27.42
CA LYS A 276 -5.20 -21.82 -28.46
C LYS A 276 -5.29 -23.27 -28.00
N ASN A 277 -6.45 -23.89 -28.16
CA ASN A 277 -6.68 -25.31 -27.84
C ASN A 277 -6.22 -25.71 -26.42
N ASN A 278 -6.58 -24.93 -25.39
CA ASN A 278 -6.14 -25.11 -24.00
C ASN A 278 -4.61 -25.11 -23.82
N ARG A 279 -3.90 -24.36 -24.66
CA ARG A 279 -2.46 -24.12 -24.53
C ARG A 279 -2.20 -22.63 -24.61
N VAL A 280 -1.20 -22.17 -23.87
CA VAL A 280 -0.54 -20.89 -24.14
C VAL A 280 0.59 -21.14 -25.15
N LEU A 281 0.76 -20.26 -26.11
CA LEU A 281 1.81 -20.30 -27.14
C LEU A 281 2.50 -18.94 -27.20
N VAL A 282 3.78 -18.92 -27.57
CA VAL A 282 4.43 -17.68 -27.99
C VAL A 282 3.82 -17.26 -29.34
N SER A 283 3.34 -16.02 -29.44
CA SER A 283 2.74 -15.50 -30.67
C SER A 283 3.81 -15.25 -31.75
N SER A 284 3.39 -14.91 -32.97
CA SER A 284 4.35 -14.47 -34.00
C SER A 284 5.11 -13.20 -33.60
N LYS A 285 4.47 -12.28 -32.85
CA LYS A 285 5.12 -11.07 -32.29
C LYS A 285 6.19 -11.49 -31.28
N GLY A 286 5.82 -12.31 -30.30
CA GLY A 286 6.74 -12.80 -29.27
C GLY A 286 7.94 -13.58 -29.83
N ALA A 287 7.71 -14.44 -30.84
CA ALA A 287 8.79 -15.16 -31.51
C ALA A 287 9.75 -14.22 -32.27
N GLY A 288 9.22 -13.13 -32.85
CA GLY A 288 10.01 -12.07 -33.46
C GLY A 288 10.87 -11.32 -32.44
N CYS A 289 10.34 -11.02 -31.26
CA CYS A 289 11.09 -10.39 -30.17
C CYS A 289 12.23 -11.28 -29.66
N LEU A 290 12.00 -12.59 -29.51
CA LEU A 290 13.07 -13.54 -29.12
C LEU A 290 14.20 -13.65 -30.17
N ALA A 291 13.91 -13.33 -31.43
CA ALA A 291 14.88 -13.41 -32.52
C ALA A 291 15.64 -12.09 -32.76
N ASP A 292 15.15 -10.97 -32.23
CA ASP A 292 15.62 -9.63 -32.55
C ASP A 292 15.56 -8.73 -31.30
N ALA A 293 16.74 -8.37 -30.79
CA ALA A 293 16.87 -7.54 -29.60
C ALA A 293 16.29 -6.13 -29.77
N GLU A 294 16.23 -5.56 -30.98
CA GLU A 294 15.60 -4.24 -31.16
C GLU A 294 14.07 -4.36 -31.01
N ARG A 295 13.48 -5.43 -31.54
CA ARG A 295 12.04 -5.72 -31.34
C ARG A 295 11.71 -6.05 -29.89
N MET A 296 12.60 -6.73 -29.18
CA MET A 296 12.42 -6.96 -27.75
C MET A 296 12.48 -5.64 -26.98
N ALA A 297 13.34 -4.70 -27.36
CA ALA A 297 13.40 -3.38 -26.71
C ALA A 297 12.10 -2.60 -26.84
N LEU A 298 11.52 -2.58 -28.05
CA LEU A 298 10.21 -1.96 -28.27
C LEU A 298 9.10 -2.67 -27.48
N ALA A 299 9.11 -4.02 -27.47
CA ALA A 299 8.15 -4.77 -26.69
C ALA A 299 8.29 -4.53 -25.18
N VAL A 300 9.50 -4.32 -24.66
CA VAL A 300 9.71 -3.96 -23.25
C VAL A 300 9.23 -2.54 -22.95
N GLY A 301 9.32 -1.61 -23.91
CA GLY A 301 8.62 -0.31 -23.83
C GLY A 301 7.11 -0.51 -23.65
N ASP A 302 6.47 -1.27 -24.54
CA ASP A 302 5.03 -1.61 -24.41
C ASP A 302 4.73 -2.24 -23.04
N LEU A 303 5.55 -3.19 -22.58
CA LEU A 303 5.37 -3.86 -21.28
C LEU A 303 5.54 -2.89 -20.10
N LEU A 304 6.44 -1.92 -20.20
CA LEU A 304 6.67 -0.90 -19.18
C LEU A 304 5.45 0.00 -19.03
N ASP A 305 4.85 0.43 -20.15
CA ASP A 305 3.62 1.23 -20.15
C ASP A 305 2.49 0.48 -19.41
N HIS A 306 2.23 -0.77 -19.81
CA HIS A 306 1.22 -1.60 -19.14
C HIS A 306 1.57 -1.84 -17.67
N PHE A 307 2.86 -1.94 -17.32
CA PHE A 307 3.29 -2.11 -15.94
C PHE A 307 3.06 -0.85 -15.10
N ILE A 308 3.37 0.34 -15.61
CA ILE A 308 3.11 1.61 -14.94
C ILE A 308 1.60 1.74 -14.71
N PHE A 309 0.79 1.53 -15.75
CA PHE A 309 -0.67 1.57 -15.65
C PHE A 309 -1.18 0.58 -14.58
N ASN A 310 -0.78 -0.69 -14.66
CA ASN A 310 -1.22 -1.71 -13.70
C ASN A 310 -0.78 -1.43 -12.26
N SER A 311 0.30 -0.68 -12.09
CA SER A 311 0.89 -0.36 -10.80
C SER A 311 0.32 0.89 -10.14
N THR A 312 -0.39 1.74 -10.90
CA THR A 312 -0.78 3.08 -10.46
C THR A 312 -2.24 3.41 -10.73
N LEU A 313 -2.79 2.98 -11.87
CA LEU A 313 -4.12 3.35 -12.35
C LEU A 313 -5.06 2.15 -12.53
N ALA A 314 -4.59 0.90 -12.48
CA ALA A 314 -5.48 -0.24 -12.67
C ALA A 314 -6.58 -0.31 -11.61
N GLY A 315 -7.82 -0.37 -12.08
CA GLY A 315 -9.01 -0.32 -11.23
C GLY A 315 -9.72 1.03 -11.28
N SER A 316 -9.08 2.08 -11.80
CA SER A 316 -9.71 3.37 -12.02
C SER A 316 -10.53 3.42 -13.32
N GLU A 317 -11.53 4.30 -13.36
CA GLU A 317 -12.17 4.70 -14.61
C GLU A 317 -11.56 6.03 -15.08
N PRO A 318 -11.46 6.31 -16.40
CA PRO A 318 -10.95 7.60 -16.88
C PRO A 318 -11.71 8.77 -16.27
N GLY A 319 -11.00 9.65 -15.56
CA GLY A 319 -11.58 10.79 -14.84
C GLY A 319 -12.17 10.46 -13.46
N GLN A 320 -12.06 9.22 -12.98
CA GLN A 320 -12.46 8.79 -11.63
C GLN A 320 -11.30 8.03 -10.97
N LEU A 321 -10.48 8.78 -10.25
CA LEU A 321 -9.33 8.24 -9.54
C LEU A 321 -9.63 8.23 -8.03
N ASP A 322 -9.58 7.05 -7.43
CA ASP A 322 -9.51 6.94 -5.96
C ASP A 322 -8.20 7.54 -5.42
N ASP A 323 -8.19 7.97 -4.16
CA ASP A 323 -7.02 8.56 -3.47
C ASP A 323 -5.75 7.72 -3.64
N TRP A 324 -5.88 6.39 -3.59
CA TRP A 324 -4.75 5.48 -3.79
C TRP A 324 -4.07 5.66 -5.16
N HIS A 325 -4.84 5.85 -6.23
CA HIS A 325 -4.28 6.05 -7.57
C HIS A 325 -3.54 7.39 -7.66
N LEU A 326 -4.07 8.44 -7.01
CA LEU A 326 -3.42 9.74 -6.91
C LEU A 326 -2.10 9.64 -6.14
N ASP A 327 -2.11 8.97 -4.99
CA ASP A 327 -0.92 8.78 -4.15
C ASP A 327 0.18 8.01 -4.88
N MET A 328 -0.17 6.90 -5.54
CA MET A 328 0.82 6.09 -6.27
C MET A 328 1.35 6.81 -7.52
N THR A 329 0.51 7.55 -8.23
CA THR A 329 0.93 8.38 -9.36
C THR A 329 1.87 9.49 -8.90
N SER A 330 1.48 10.24 -7.86
CA SER A 330 2.29 11.31 -7.27
C SER A 330 3.64 10.80 -6.82
N PHE A 331 3.66 9.65 -6.13
CA PHE A 331 4.88 9.04 -5.64
C PHE A 331 5.80 8.61 -6.79
N LEU A 332 5.27 7.98 -7.85
CA LEU A 332 6.07 7.58 -9.01
C LEU A 332 6.66 8.80 -9.75
N VAL A 333 5.88 9.86 -9.89
CA VAL A 333 6.33 11.13 -10.49
C VAL A 333 7.42 11.79 -9.63
N GLN A 334 7.26 11.77 -8.30
CA GLN A 334 8.29 12.24 -7.39
C GLN A 334 9.59 11.42 -7.51
N CYS A 335 9.49 10.10 -7.71
CA CYS A 335 10.65 9.23 -8.01
C CYS A 335 11.38 9.64 -9.29
N ALA A 336 10.73 10.33 -10.22
CA ALA A 336 11.30 10.83 -11.47
C ALA A 336 11.75 12.31 -11.40
N SER A 337 11.62 12.97 -10.25
CA SER A 337 11.99 14.38 -10.05
C SER A 337 13.49 14.62 -9.88
N GLU A 338 13.90 15.88 -9.67
CA GLU A 338 15.28 16.24 -9.27
C GLU A 338 15.61 15.82 -7.83
N THR A 339 14.59 15.61 -7.00
CA THR A 339 14.75 15.25 -5.57
C THR A 339 13.91 14.02 -5.20
N PRO A 340 14.27 12.82 -5.68
CA PRO A 340 13.48 11.60 -5.45
C PRO A 340 13.34 11.25 -3.95
N PRO A 341 12.26 10.57 -3.52
CA PRO A 341 12.02 10.28 -2.11
C PRO A 341 13.08 9.33 -1.52
N LYS A 342 13.31 9.42 -0.21
CA LYS A 342 14.26 8.56 0.51
C LYS A 342 13.67 7.17 0.73
N ALA A 343 14.48 6.12 0.59
CA ALA A 343 14.04 4.73 0.74
C ALA A 343 13.81 4.29 2.19
N ALA A 344 14.47 4.95 3.16
CA ALA A 344 14.55 4.50 4.55
C ALA A 344 13.18 4.22 5.21
N MET A 345 12.18 5.03 4.88
CA MET A 345 10.83 4.87 5.44
C MET A 345 10.14 3.60 4.93
N LEU A 346 10.20 3.34 3.62
CA LEU A 346 9.60 2.14 3.03
C LEU A 346 10.37 0.87 3.45
N ILE A 347 11.69 0.96 3.59
CA ILE A 347 12.52 -0.12 4.14
C ILE A 347 12.06 -0.45 5.56
N SER A 348 11.95 0.56 6.43
CA SER A 348 11.50 0.35 7.82
C SER A 348 10.08 -0.25 7.89
N ALA A 349 9.18 0.17 7.00
CA ALA A 349 7.83 -0.38 6.94
C ALA A 349 7.84 -1.88 6.57
N LEU A 350 8.72 -2.30 5.66
CA LEU A 350 8.88 -3.71 5.29
C LEU A 350 9.60 -4.54 6.36
N GLU A 351 10.54 -3.96 7.12
CA GLU A 351 11.25 -4.65 8.20
C GLU A 351 10.39 -4.89 9.44
N SER A 352 9.40 -4.02 9.69
CA SER A 352 8.51 -4.09 10.86
C SER A 352 7.04 -3.89 10.46
N PRO A 353 6.47 -4.82 9.66
CA PRO A 353 5.12 -4.66 9.11
C PRO A 353 4.02 -4.55 10.17
N GLU A 354 4.24 -5.10 11.37
CA GLU A 354 3.29 -5.05 12.49
C GLU A 354 3.20 -3.67 13.18
N THR A 355 4.20 -2.81 13.00
CA THR A 355 4.21 -1.44 13.56
C THR A 355 4.03 -0.37 12.49
N ALA A 356 4.16 -0.74 11.22
CA ALA A 356 3.97 0.17 10.09
C ALA A 356 2.50 0.59 9.93
N HIS A 357 2.28 1.81 9.47
CA HIS A 357 0.95 2.23 9.00
C HIS A 357 0.51 1.33 7.82
N PRO A 358 -0.74 0.84 7.77
CA PRO A 358 -1.22 -0.02 6.68
C PRO A 358 -0.95 0.54 5.28
N ASP A 359 -1.30 1.81 5.04
CA ASP A 359 -1.08 2.46 3.73
C ASP A 359 0.41 2.59 3.36
N LEU A 360 1.26 2.89 4.35
CA LEU A 360 2.71 2.96 4.14
C LEU A 360 3.30 1.58 3.82
N LEU A 361 2.83 0.54 4.50
CA LEU A 361 3.22 -0.83 4.23
C LEU A 361 2.77 -1.26 2.83
N GLU A 362 1.55 -0.89 2.42
CA GLU A 362 1.04 -1.21 1.08
C GLU A 362 1.79 -0.45 -0.01
N MET A 363 2.08 0.83 0.19
CA MET A 363 2.97 1.60 -0.68
C MET A 363 4.36 0.97 -0.75
N ALA A 364 4.94 0.55 0.37
CA ALA A 364 6.24 -0.10 0.40
C ALA A 364 6.26 -1.43 -0.36
N LYS A 365 5.19 -2.23 -0.30
CA LYS A 365 5.03 -3.46 -1.08
C LYS A 365 4.94 -3.17 -2.59
N ASN A 366 4.18 -2.15 -2.98
CA ASN A 366 4.03 -1.76 -4.38
C ASN A 366 5.33 -1.17 -4.96
N VAL A 367 5.99 -0.27 -4.24
CA VAL A 367 7.30 0.27 -4.66
C VAL A 367 8.37 -0.82 -4.69
N ARG A 368 8.31 -1.80 -3.79
CA ARG A 368 9.16 -2.99 -3.89
C ARG A 368 8.90 -3.73 -5.21
N LEU A 369 7.64 -3.95 -5.60
CA LEU A 369 7.32 -4.60 -6.87
C LEU A 369 7.89 -3.80 -8.07
N TRP A 370 7.79 -2.47 -8.04
CA TRP A 370 8.42 -1.60 -9.05
C TRP A 370 9.93 -1.81 -9.13
N ALA A 371 10.58 -1.87 -7.97
CA ALA A 371 12.02 -2.11 -7.87
C ALA A 371 12.39 -3.50 -8.37
N MET A 372 11.60 -4.52 -8.04
CA MET A 372 11.82 -5.90 -8.50
C MET A 372 11.82 -6.00 -10.02
N GLU A 373 10.97 -5.23 -10.70
CA GLU A 373 10.91 -5.22 -12.18
C GLU A 373 11.80 -4.15 -12.83
N GLY A 374 12.40 -3.27 -12.02
CA GLY A 374 13.35 -2.24 -12.44
C GLY A 374 12.72 -0.95 -12.94
N LEU A 375 11.42 -0.72 -12.68
CA LEU A 375 10.78 0.58 -12.91
C LEU A 375 11.40 1.67 -12.02
N VAL A 376 11.83 1.30 -10.81
CA VAL A 376 12.64 2.16 -9.93
C VAL A 376 13.91 1.44 -9.49
N THR A 377 14.95 2.21 -9.17
CA THR A 377 16.14 1.75 -8.45
C THR A 377 16.08 2.21 -7.01
N VAL A 378 16.58 1.39 -6.07
CA VAL A 378 16.52 1.67 -4.64
C VAL A 378 17.92 1.62 -4.04
N ASP A 379 18.44 2.80 -3.72
CA ASP A 379 19.65 3.01 -2.92
C ASP A 379 19.30 3.80 -1.65
N GLU A 380 19.91 4.97 -1.43
CA GLU A 380 19.45 5.93 -0.40
C GLU A 380 18.10 6.54 -0.78
N ARG A 381 17.86 6.68 -2.10
CA ARG A 381 16.64 7.21 -2.70
C ARG A 381 16.00 6.18 -3.62
N ILE A 382 14.70 6.37 -3.85
CA ILE A 382 13.91 5.59 -4.80
C ILE A 382 13.81 6.44 -6.06
N GLU A 383 14.40 5.98 -7.15
CA GLU A 383 14.54 6.78 -8.38
C GLU A 383 14.04 6.02 -9.59
N VAL A 384 13.30 6.69 -10.48
CA VAL A 384 13.03 6.15 -11.82
C VAL A 384 14.32 6.27 -12.65
N PRO A 385 14.82 5.16 -13.25
CA PRO A 385 15.97 5.20 -14.15
C PRO A 385 15.77 6.26 -15.24
N PRO A 386 16.81 7.06 -15.58
CA PRO A 386 16.69 8.13 -16.56
C PRO A 386 16.01 7.74 -17.88
N ALA A 387 16.26 6.51 -18.34
CA ALA A 387 15.71 5.99 -19.59
C ALA A 387 14.18 5.81 -19.57
N TYR A 388 13.54 5.74 -18.40
CA TYR A 388 12.10 5.48 -18.24
C TYR A 388 11.28 6.71 -17.86
N ARG A 389 11.95 7.84 -17.57
CA ARG A 389 11.26 9.05 -17.10
C ARG A 389 10.36 9.67 -18.16
N VAL A 390 10.70 9.49 -19.44
CA VAL A 390 9.84 9.88 -20.56
C VAL A 390 8.58 9.01 -20.60
N ASP A 391 8.71 7.69 -20.44
CA ASP A 391 7.57 6.77 -20.46
C ASP A 391 6.61 7.05 -19.28
N VAL A 392 7.14 7.38 -18.09
CA VAL A 392 6.34 7.86 -16.94
C VAL A 392 5.58 9.15 -17.27
N ALA A 393 6.23 10.11 -17.92
CA ALA A 393 5.57 11.36 -18.30
C ALA A 393 4.47 11.14 -19.34
N GLU A 394 4.74 10.31 -20.34
CA GLU A 394 3.81 9.99 -21.42
C GLU A 394 2.60 9.20 -20.94
N MET A 395 2.77 8.32 -19.95
CA MET A 395 1.67 7.57 -19.33
C MET A 395 0.65 8.48 -18.64
N PHE A 396 1.12 9.50 -17.92
CA PHE A 396 0.24 10.32 -17.08
C PHE A 396 -0.27 11.61 -17.74
N LYS A 397 0.24 12.00 -18.92
CA LYS A 397 -0.12 13.28 -19.54
C LYS A 397 -1.58 13.41 -19.99
N GLU A 398 -2.30 12.30 -20.16
CA GLU A 398 -3.73 12.32 -20.56
C GLU A 398 -4.64 12.62 -19.37
N ASP A 399 -4.26 12.11 -18.19
CA ASP A 399 -5.03 12.26 -16.94
C ASP A 399 -4.58 13.48 -16.13
N PHE A 400 -3.28 13.84 -16.16
CA PHE A 400 -2.70 14.86 -15.28
C PHE A 400 -1.93 15.96 -16.02
N THR A 401 -1.79 17.11 -15.35
CA THR A 401 -0.90 18.18 -15.81
C THR A 401 0.56 17.83 -15.48
N VAL A 402 1.19 17.00 -16.32
CA VAL A 402 2.59 16.61 -16.15
C VAL A 402 3.54 17.63 -16.78
N LYS A 403 4.48 18.15 -16.00
CA LYS A 403 5.52 19.04 -16.48
C LYS A 403 6.88 18.33 -16.55
N VAL A 404 7.42 18.24 -17.77
CA VAL A 404 8.73 17.65 -18.03
C VAL A 404 9.78 18.77 -18.14
N ILE A 405 10.83 18.66 -17.34
CA ILE A 405 11.96 19.61 -17.29
C ILE A 405 13.29 18.88 -17.57
N GLY A 406 14.36 19.66 -17.72
CA GLY A 406 15.72 19.13 -17.94
C GLY A 406 16.16 19.12 -19.41
N PRO A 407 17.44 18.81 -19.67
CA PRO A 407 18.02 18.90 -21.02
C PRO A 407 17.49 17.85 -22.01
N GLY A 408 16.90 16.75 -21.53
CA GLY A 408 16.25 15.74 -22.36
C GLY A 408 14.74 15.96 -22.54
N ALA A 409 14.17 17.06 -22.04
CA ALA A 409 12.75 17.34 -22.21
C ALA A 409 12.38 17.42 -23.70
N GLY A 410 11.34 16.68 -24.11
CA GLY A 410 10.92 16.56 -25.51
C GLY A 410 11.60 15.44 -26.30
N THR A 411 12.47 14.65 -25.66
CA THR A 411 13.02 13.43 -26.27
C THR A 411 11.94 12.36 -26.35
N ASN A 412 11.86 11.66 -27.48
CA ASN A 412 11.01 10.48 -27.65
C ASN A 412 11.86 9.21 -27.49
N THR A 413 11.52 8.38 -26.51
CA THR A 413 12.22 7.11 -26.22
C THR A 413 12.14 6.13 -27.40
N ASN A 414 11.03 6.11 -28.13
CA ASN A 414 10.88 5.24 -29.30
C ASN A 414 11.79 5.63 -30.46
N ASP A 415 12.04 6.92 -30.67
CA ASP A 415 12.97 7.41 -31.70
C ASP A 415 14.41 6.99 -31.34
N LEU A 416 14.77 7.08 -30.05
CA LEU A 416 16.06 6.57 -29.55
C LEU A 416 16.18 5.05 -29.71
N LEU A 417 15.14 4.28 -29.41
CA LEU A 417 15.16 2.82 -29.55
C LEU A 417 15.29 2.39 -31.02
N THR A 418 14.55 3.02 -31.93
CA THR A 418 14.53 2.71 -33.36
C THR A 418 15.70 3.29 -34.15
N GLY A 419 16.34 4.35 -33.62
CA GLY A 419 17.44 5.05 -34.30
C GLY A 419 17.00 5.89 -35.49
N ILE A 420 15.72 6.30 -35.52
CA ILE A 420 15.12 7.21 -36.52
C ILE A 420 15.01 8.58 -35.89
#